data_AF-A0A537GMC1-F1
#
_entry.id   AF-A0A537GMC1-F1
#
_cell.length_a   1.000
_cell.length_b   1.000
_cell.length_c   1.000
_cell.angle_alpha   90.00
_cell.angle_beta   90.00
_cell.angle_gamma   90.00
#
_symmetry.space_group_name_H-M   'P 1'
#
loop_
_entity.id
_entity.type
_entity.pdbx_description
1 polymer ?
#
loop_
_entity_poly.entity_id
_entity_poly.type
_entity_poly.pdbx_seq_one_letter_code
_entity_poly.pdbx_strand_id
1 'polypeptide(L)'
;MEEAGYKRFKIEPKPAPHVYQIPNKFDVSARKLRLASMLVHEALEYRLNKEVVLSRPCIYGVFGGRFGGFKPLKHKCVGCMRCVQEYPHIMTVKQSDSYKRLGDSFWTPENVYTVWNEASTGKIPVKGMGYKGAFAGEGFDGMWTDMSEIVRPTRDGVYGREYISTSVDIGRKPTSIDFARIDDQPKSLEIPVPIIFDELPTGT
;
A
#
# COMPACT_ATOMS: atom_id res chain seq x y z
N MET A 1 -41.45 3.54 -16.45
CA MET A 1 -40.23 4.34 -16.20
C MET A 1 -39.59 3.71 -14.97
N GLU A 2 -38.75 2.69 -15.17
CA GLU A 2 -38.02 2.07 -14.05
C GLU A 2 -37.06 3.13 -13.50
N GLU A 3 -37.24 3.50 -12.23
CA GLU A 3 -36.21 4.17 -11.48
C GLU A 3 -35.00 3.23 -11.45
N ALA A 4 -34.04 3.49 -12.33
CA ALA A 4 -32.73 2.84 -12.29
C ALA A 4 -32.01 3.35 -11.04
N GLY A 5 -32.41 2.83 -9.87
CA GLY A 5 -31.77 3.10 -8.60
C GLY A 5 -30.29 2.76 -8.73
N TYR A 6 -29.43 3.73 -8.46
CA TYR A 6 -27.99 3.55 -8.49
C TYR A 6 -27.59 2.38 -7.59
N LYS A 7 -27.28 1.24 -8.20
CA LYS A 7 -26.84 0.05 -7.48
C LYS A 7 -25.34 0.18 -7.27
N ARG A 8 -24.96 0.54 -6.04
CA ARG A 8 -23.54 0.63 -5.66
C ARG A 8 -22.88 -0.73 -5.87
N PHE A 9 -22.04 -0.84 -6.90
CA PHE A 9 -21.24 -2.04 -7.11
C PHE A 9 -20.27 -2.18 -5.94
N LYS A 10 -20.45 -3.24 -5.15
CA LYS A 10 -19.51 -3.61 -4.09
C LYS A 10 -18.50 -4.58 -4.69
N ILE A 11 -17.39 -4.05 -5.19
CA ILE A 11 -16.23 -4.87 -5.49
C ILE A 11 -15.59 -5.19 -4.15
N GLU A 12 -15.65 -6.45 -3.71
CA GLU A 12 -14.98 -6.87 -2.49
C GLU A 12 -13.51 -7.17 -2.80
N PRO A 13 -12.55 -6.33 -2.37
CA PRO A 13 -11.16 -6.66 -2.51
C PRO A 13 -10.86 -7.85 -1.58
N LYS A 14 -10.56 -9.00 -2.18
CA LYS A 14 -10.02 -10.16 -1.45
C LYS A 14 -8.51 -10.07 -1.50
N PRO A 15 -7.81 -10.24 -0.36
CA PRO A 15 -6.36 -10.32 -0.37
C PRO A 15 -5.90 -11.42 -1.32
N ALA A 16 -5.04 -11.06 -2.27
CA ALA A 16 -4.43 -12.03 -3.17
C ALA A 16 -3.22 -12.66 -2.48
N PRO A 17 -3.09 -14.00 -2.47
CA PRO A 17 -1.90 -14.65 -1.94
C PRO A 17 -0.69 -14.24 -2.79
N HIS A 18 0.44 -14.02 -2.12
CA HIS A 18 1.67 -13.69 -2.82
C HIS A 18 2.24 -14.93 -3.52
N VAL A 19 2.56 -14.78 -4.81
CA VAL A 19 3.30 -15.81 -5.57
C VAL A 19 4.73 -15.96 -5.03
N TYR A 20 5.33 -14.84 -4.62
CA TYR A 20 6.69 -14.79 -4.07
C TYR A 20 6.68 -14.36 -2.60
N GLN A 21 7.65 -14.85 -1.83
CA GLN A 21 7.79 -14.41 -0.43
C GLN A 21 8.30 -12.97 -0.38
N ILE A 22 7.49 -12.06 0.15
CA ILE A 22 7.89 -10.67 0.35
C ILE A 22 8.89 -10.58 1.51
N PRO A 23 10.08 -9.97 1.29
CA PRO A 23 11.02 -9.75 2.37
C PRO A 23 10.46 -8.72 3.36
N ASN A 24 10.75 -8.91 4.65
CA ASN A 24 10.34 -7.94 5.66
C ASN A 24 11.08 -6.62 5.46
N LYS A 25 10.37 -5.49 5.51
CA LYS A 25 11.00 -4.16 5.43
C LYS A 25 12.01 -3.92 6.55
N PHE A 26 11.69 -4.39 7.76
CA PHE A 26 12.50 -4.20 8.96
C PHE A 26 12.87 -5.53 9.62
N ASP A 27 14.13 -5.62 10.01
CA ASP A 27 14.64 -6.63 10.92
C ASP A 27 14.60 -6.10 12.35
N VAL A 28 13.77 -6.77 13.16
CA VAL A 28 13.62 -6.49 14.59
C VAL A 28 14.36 -7.56 15.37
N SER A 29 15.18 -7.15 16.33
CA SER A 29 15.90 -8.05 17.23
C SER A 29 15.89 -7.51 18.65
N ALA A 30 15.80 -8.42 19.63
CA ALA A 30 15.87 -8.11 21.04
C ALA A 30 17.09 -8.79 21.69
N ARG A 31 17.76 -8.09 22.61
CA ARG A 31 18.82 -8.69 23.45
C ARG A 31 18.19 -9.65 24.46
N LYS A 32 18.31 -10.95 24.20
CA LYS A 32 17.63 -12.03 24.94
C LYS A 32 17.73 -11.91 26.46
N LEU A 33 18.93 -11.69 27.00
CA LEU A 33 19.15 -11.61 28.45
C LEU A 33 18.39 -10.43 29.09
N ARG A 34 18.43 -9.26 28.46
CA ARG A 34 17.76 -8.06 28.98
C ARG A 34 16.25 -8.13 28.79
N LEU A 35 15.81 -8.71 27.67
CA LEU A 35 14.40 -8.98 27.45
C LEU A 35 13.83 -9.92 28.52
N ALA A 36 14.57 -10.99 28.87
CA ALA A 36 14.14 -11.91 29.92
C ALA A 36 14.01 -11.20 31.28
N SER A 37 15.02 -10.39 31.65
CA SER A 37 14.98 -9.59 32.88
C SER A 37 13.78 -8.65 32.92
N MET A 38 13.49 -7.96 31.81
CA MET A 38 12.36 -7.05 31.69
C MET A 38 11.02 -7.81 31.83
N LEU A 39 10.87 -8.94 31.13
CA LEU A 39 9.65 -9.75 31.20
C LEU A 39 9.39 -10.31 32.60
N VAL A 40 10.44 -10.69 33.34
CA VAL A 40 10.30 -11.12 34.74
C VAL A 40 9.82 -9.98 35.62
N HIS A 41 10.38 -8.78 35.46
CA HIS A 41 9.95 -7.59 36.20
C HIS A 41 8.48 -7.24 35.88
N GLU A 42 8.12 -7.16 34.61
CA GLU A 42 6.75 -6.86 34.17
C GLU A 42 5.76 -7.95 34.59
N ALA A 43 6.17 -9.22 34.62
CA ALA A 43 5.33 -10.32 35.09
C ALA A 43 4.97 -10.19 36.59
N LEU A 44 5.89 -9.68 37.41
CA LEU A 44 5.64 -9.40 38.82
C LEU A 44 4.72 -8.19 39.00
N GLU A 45 4.99 -7.11 38.25
CA GLU A 45 4.24 -5.85 38.33
C GLU A 45 2.79 -6.02 37.86
N TYR A 46 2.57 -6.71 36.76
CA TYR A 46 1.24 -6.92 36.16
C TYR A 46 0.56 -8.22 36.63
N ARG A 47 0.98 -8.80 37.76
CA ARG A 47 0.38 -10.01 38.37
C ARG A 47 0.16 -11.14 37.35
N LEU A 48 1.17 -11.44 36.53
CA LEU A 48 1.14 -12.49 35.51
C LEU A 48 0.08 -12.31 34.41
N ASN A 49 -0.39 -11.07 34.14
CA ASN A 49 -1.23 -10.81 32.97
C ASN A 49 -0.44 -10.97 31.66
N LYS A 50 -0.54 -12.16 31.07
CA LYS A 50 0.21 -12.58 29.89
C LYS A 50 -0.05 -11.70 28.66
N GLU A 51 -1.27 -11.20 28.49
CA GLU A 51 -1.63 -10.41 27.30
C GLU A 51 -0.93 -9.06 27.28
N VAL A 52 -0.78 -8.42 28.44
CA VAL A 52 -0.11 -7.12 28.57
C VAL A 52 1.40 -7.28 28.44
N VAL A 53 1.98 -8.26 29.13
CA VAL A 53 3.43 -8.47 29.18
C VAL A 53 4.00 -8.94 27.83
N LEU A 54 3.24 -9.74 27.06
CA LEU A 54 3.72 -10.26 25.77
C LEU A 54 3.42 -9.33 24.58
N SER A 55 2.49 -8.39 24.69
CA SER A 55 2.17 -7.44 23.61
C SER A 55 3.08 -6.20 23.62
N ARG A 56 3.54 -5.77 24.79
CA ARG A 56 4.51 -4.68 24.92
C ARG A 56 5.89 -5.14 24.43
N PRO A 57 6.70 -4.26 23.81
CA PRO A 57 6.53 -2.82 23.64
C PRO A 57 5.91 -2.37 22.30
N CYS A 58 5.13 -3.22 21.60
CA CYS A 58 4.66 -2.88 20.25
C CYS A 58 3.15 -2.98 20.07
N ILE A 59 2.53 -1.84 19.78
CA ILE A 59 1.12 -1.74 19.40
C ILE A 59 0.78 -2.54 18.13
N TYR A 60 1.75 -2.72 17.23
CA TYR A 60 1.57 -3.51 15.99
C TYR A 60 1.67 -5.03 16.23
N GLY A 61 1.82 -5.48 17.48
CA GLY A 61 1.82 -6.90 17.82
C GLY A 61 3.05 -7.67 17.32
N VAL A 62 4.17 -6.97 17.06
CA VAL A 62 5.45 -7.61 16.70
C VAL A 62 5.91 -8.61 17.76
N PHE A 63 5.55 -8.39 19.02
CA PHE A 63 5.94 -9.21 20.17
C PHE A 63 4.89 -10.26 20.53
N GLY A 64 3.69 -10.22 19.93
CA GLY A 64 2.57 -11.11 20.30
C GLY A 64 2.65 -12.55 19.79
N GLY A 65 3.82 -13.03 19.37
CA GLY A 65 4.00 -14.42 18.93
C GLY A 65 4.04 -15.42 20.09
N ARG A 66 4.01 -16.73 19.79
CA ARG A 66 4.13 -17.82 20.79
C ARG A 66 5.37 -17.69 21.69
N PHE A 67 6.45 -17.12 21.17
CA PHE A 67 7.70 -16.90 21.89
C PHE A 67 7.91 -15.43 22.29
N GLY A 68 6.86 -14.61 22.28
CA GLY A 68 6.94 -13.22 22.71
C GLY A 68 7.96 -12.41 21.89
N GLY A 69 8.61 -11.47 22.58
CA GLY A 69 9.73 -10.70 22.05
C GLY A 69 11.01 -11.48 21.71
N PHE A 70 11.12 -12.75 22.10
CA PHE A 70 12.31 -13.56 21.77
C PHE A 70 12.34 -13.97 20.30
N LYS A 71 11.17 -14.04 19.65
CA LYS A 71 11.04 -14.27 18.21
C LYS A 71 10.03 -13.26 17.64
N PRO A 72 10.45 -12.01 17.40
CA PRO A 72 9.56 -10.96 16.93
C PRO A 72 9.01 -11.30 15.53
N LEU A 73 7.73 -11.01 15.33
CA LEU A 73 7.02 -11.14 14.05
C LEU A 73 7.41 -9.98 13.13
N LYS A 74 8.53 -10.15 12.41
CA LYS A 74 9.14 -9.11 11.56
C LYS A 74 8.17 -8.50 10.53
N HIS A 75 7.29 -9.31 9.95
CA HIS A 75 6.29 -8.88 8.95
C HIS A 75 5.26 -7.88 9.49
N LYS A 76 5.11 -7.77 10.81
CA LYS A 76 4.21 -6.78 11.45
C LYS A 76 4.90 -5.45 11.77
N CYS A 77 6.22 -5.37 11.61
CA CYS A 77 6.96 -4.15 11.97
C CYS A 77 6.79 -3.07 10.89
N VAL A 78 6.25 -1.91 11.28
CA VAL A 78 6.09 -0.75 10.40
C VAL A 78 7.21 0.29 10.56
N GLY A 79 8.21 0.04 11.44
CA GLY A 79 9.33 0.95 11.64
C GLY A 79 9.01 2.23 12.43
N CYS A 80 8.00 2.23 13.31
CA CYS A 80 7.65 3.39 14.13
C CYS A 80 8.70 3.77 15.20
N MET A 81 9.73 2.94 15.40
CA MET A 81 10.84 3.11 16.36
C MET A 81 10.47 3.25 17.85
N ARG A 82 9.18 3.23 18.22
CA ARG A 82 8.71 3.32 19.61
C ARG A 82 9.40 2.33 20.56
N CYS A 83 9.50 1.06 20.16
CA CYS A 83 10.15 0.04 20.98
C CYS A 83 11.65 0.28 21.21
N VAL A 84 12.33 0.95 20.27
CA VAL A 84 13.74 1.36 20.41
C VAL A 84 13.86 2.60 21.31
N GLN A 85 12.90 3.52 21.25
CA GLN A 85 12.88 4.70 22.12
C GLN A 85 12.57 4.35 23.58
N GLU A 86 11.57 3.50 23.82
CA GLU A 86 11.19 3.08 25.19
C GLU A 86 12.24 2.12 25.78
N TYR A 87 12.84 1.25 24.96
CA TYR A 87 13.79 0.22 25.42
C TYR A 87 15.07 0.18 24.57
N PRO A 88 15.87 1.27 24.54
CA PRO A 88 17.06 1.40 23.67
C PRO A 88 18.15 0.36 23.97
N HIS A 89 18.16 -0.14 25.20
CA HIS A 89 19.09 -1.12 25.70
C HIS A 89 18.72 -2.57 25.40
N ILE A 90 17.53 -2.81 24.87
CA ILE A 90 16.97 -4.15 24.63
C ILE A 90 16.69 -4.33 23.13
N MET A 91 16.07 -3.32 22.51
CA MET A 91 15.53 -3.41 21.16
C MET A 91 16.47 -2.80 20.12
N THR A 92 16.50 -3.43 18.96
CA THR A 92 17.15 -2.90 17.77
C THR A 92 16.27 -3.16 16.56
N VAL A 93 16.02 -2.10 15.79
CA VAL A 93 15.28 -2.16 14.53
C VAL A 93 16.22 -1.64 13.45
N LYS A 94 16.43 -2.46 12.42
CA LYS A 94 17.24 -2.11 11.24
C LYS A 94 16.41 -2.39 9.98
N GLN A 95 16.69 -1.69 8.89
CA GLN A 95 16.16 -2.09 7.59
C GLN A 95 16.78 -3.42 7.18
N SER A 96 15.96 -4.32 6.63
CA SER A 96 16.43 -5.64 6.23
C SER A 96 17.33 -5.57 5.00
N ASP A 97 18.37 -6.39 4.97
CA ASP A 97 19.26 -6.46 3.80
C ASP A 97 18.57 -7.08 2.59
N SER A 98 17.62 -8.01 2.80
CA SER A 98 16.81 -8.57 1.71
C SER A 98 15.86 -7.53 1.12
N TYR A 99 15.31 -6.64 1.95
CA TYR A 99 14.51 -5.50 1.48
C TYR A 99 15.36 -4.54 0.64
N LYS A 100 16.57 -4.18 1.11
CA LYS A 100 17.45 -3.25 0.38
C LYS A 100 17.89 -3.76 -0.99
N ARG A 101 17.89 -5.08 -1.20
CA ARG A 101 18.23 -5.71 -2.48
C ARG A 101 17.07 -5.76 -3.47
N LEU A 102 15.87 -5.33 -3.08
CA LEU A 102 14.73 -5.26 -3.99
C LEU A 102 14.93 -4.17 -5.04
N GLY A 103 14.45 -4.45 -6.25
CA GLY A 103 14.48 -3.51 -7.36
C GLY A 103 15.76 -3.57 -8.17
N ASP A 104 16.03 -2.51 -8.93
CA ASP A 104 17.12 -2.41 -9.89
C ASP A 104 17.59 -0.95 -10.02
N SER A 105 18.23 -0.59 -11.14
CA SER A 105 18.68 0.79 -11.40
C SER A 105 17.55 1.82 -11.48
N PHE A 106 16.33 1.37 -11.78
CA PHE A 106 15.14 2.21 -11.94
C PHE A 106 14.17 2.02 -10.77
N TRP A 107 13.87 0.77 -10.41
CA TRP A 107 12.95 0.44 -9.33
C TRP A 107 13.64 0.49 -7.98
N THR A 108 13.22 1.41 -7.11
CA THR A 108 13.68 1.42 -5.71
C THR A 108 12.98 0.32 -4.90
N PRO A 109 13.58 -0.16 -3.79
CA PRO A 109 12.91 -1.08 -2.86
C PRO A 109 11.52 -0.61 -2.41
N GLU A 110 11.37 0.71 -2.20
CA GLU A 110 10.11 1.31 -1.76
C GLU A 110 9.04 1.24 -2.86
N ASN A 111 9.42 1.46 -4.12
CA ASN A 111 8.51 1.37 -5.27
C ASN A 111 7.99 -0.05 -5.42
N VAL A 112 8.89 -1.03 -5.44
CA VAL A 112 8.56 -2.47 -5.56
C VAL A 112 7.63 -2.90 -4.42
N TYR A 113 7.97 -2.54 -3.18
CA TYR A 113 7.15 -2.89 -2.02
C TYR A 113 5.76 -2.23 -2.06
N THR A 114 5.68 -0.99 -2.55
CA THR A 114 4.41 -0.26 -2.69
C THR A 114 3.50 -0.93 -3.71
N VAL A 115 4.02 -1.22 -4.91
CA VAL A 115 3.28 -1.92 -5.98
C VAL A 115 2.81 -3.30 -5.51
N TRP A 116 3.65 -4.05 -4.80
CA TRP A 116 3.24 -5.35 -4.25
C TRP A 116 2.12 -5.24 -3.21
N ASN A 117 2.15 -4.21 -2.36
CA ASN A 117 1.09 -4.00 -1.38
C ASN A 117 -0.23 -3.61 -2.06
N GLU A 118 -0.17 -2.78 -3.10
CA GLU A 118 -1.34 -2.45 -3.93
C GLU A 118 -1.90 -3.69 -4.62
N ALA A 119 -1.03 -4.51 -5.22
CA ALA A 119 -1.43 -5.73 -5.91
C ALA A 119 -2.04 -6.78 -4.96
N SER A 120 -1.53 -6.91 -3.73
CA SER A 120 -2.03 -7.89 -2.78
C SER A 120 -3.31 -7.47 -2.07
N THR A 121 -3.50 -6.18 -1.83
CA THR A 121 -4.64 -5.65 -1.06
C THR A 121 -5.74 -5.06 -1.94
N GLY A 122 -5.42 -4.67 -3.18
CA GLY A 122 -6.31 -3.88 -4.04
C GLY A 122 -6.59 -2.49 -3.47
N LYS A 123 -5.69 -1.95 -2.63
CA LYS A 123 -5.88 -0.66 -1.93
C LYS A 123 -4.72 0.28 -2.21
N ILE A 124 -5.05 1.56 -2.29
CA ILE A 124 -4.08 2.66 -2.40
C ILE A 124 -3.25 2.71 -1.09
N PRO A 125 -1.92 2.85 -1.18
CA PRO A 125 -1.03 2.92 -0.03
C PRO A 125 -1.25 4.24 0.73
N VAL A 126 -1.64 4.14 1.99
CA VAL A 126 -1.81 5.31 2.85
C VAL A 126 -0.58 5.47 3.74
N LYS A 127 0.09 6.61 3.64
CA LYS A 127 1.27 6.98 4.45
C LYS A 127 1.00 8.28 5.22
N GLY A 128 1.72 8.49 6.32
CA GLY A 128 1.68 9.72 7.12
C GLY A 128 3.02 10.48 7.09
N MET A 129 3.06 11.65 7.74
CA MET A 129 4.24 12.53 7.89
C MET A 129 4.70 13.30 6.64
N GLY A 130 3.84 13.39 5.61
CA GLY A 130 4.14 14.14 4.39
C GLY A 130 5.22 13.51 3.51
N TYR A 131 5.44 14.11 2.34
CA TYR A 131 6.47 13.69 1.40
C TYR A 131 7.82 14.32 1.77
N LYS A 132 8.87 13.50 1.85
CA LYS A 132 10.23 13.90 2.26
C LYS A 132 11.26 13.79 1.12
N GLY A 133 10.82 13.45 -0.09
CA GLY A 133 11.68 13.28 -1.25
C GLY A 133 12.01 14.61 -1.94
N ALA A 134 12.60 14.51 -3.12
CA ALA A 134 12.92 15.67 -3.95
C ALA A 134 11.65 16.36 -4.44
N PHE A 135 11.66 17.70 -4.52
CA PHE A 135 10.51 18.50 -4.95
C PHE A 135 9.98 18.09 -6.34
N ALA A 136 10.87 17.78 -7.28
CA ALA A 136 10.54 17.29 -8.61
C ALA A 136 11.62 16.31 -9.09
N GLY A 137 11.31 15.53 -10.12
CA GLY A 137 12.21 14.56 -10.74
C GLY A 137 12.06 14.50 -12.27
N GLU A 138 12.56 13.43 -12.87
CA GLU A 138 12.45 13.17 -14.31
C GLU A 138 11.10 12.52 -14.67
N GLY A 139 10.64 12.72 -15.91
CA GLY A 139 9.43 12.07 -16.42
C GLY A 139 8.19 12.43 -15.61
N PHE A 140 7.52 11.40 -15.04
CA PHE A 140 6.31 11.60 -14.24
C PHE A 140 6.54 12.36 -12.94
N ASP A 141 7.73 12.26 -12.33
CA ASP A 141 8.08 12.98 -11.10
C ASP A 141 8.28 14.49 -11.32
N GLY A 142 8.34 14.93 -12.59
CA GLY A 142 8.37 16.33 -12.98
C GLY A 142 6.97 16.94 -13.18
N MET A 143 5.91 16.13 -13.13
CA MET A 143 4.55 16.57 -13.37
C MET A 143 3.76 16.69 -12.07
N TRP A 144 3.08 17.82 -11.90
CA TRP A 144 2.21 18.09 -10.75
C TRP A 144 0.75 17.97 -11.16
N THR A 145 -0.03 17.24 -10.37
CA THR A 145 -1.48 17.15 -10.59
C THR A 145 -2.14 18.44 -10.11
N ASP A 146 -2.88 19.10 -11.00
CA ASP A 146 -3.68 20.26 -10.65
C ASP A 146 -4.88 19.85 -9.76
N MET A 147 -5.27 20.72 -8.84
CA MET A 147 -6.46 20.54 -8.00
C MET A 147 -7.18 21.88 -7.85
N SER A 148 -8.49 21.87 -8.12
CA SER A 148 -9.33 23.04 -7.88
C SER A 148 -9.61 23.18 -6.38
N GLU A 149 -9.20 24.30 -5.79
CA GLU A 149 -9.43 24.60 -4.37
C GLU A 149 -10.77 25.34 -4.16
N ILE A 150 -10.97 26.49 -4.82
CA ILE A 150 -12.11 27.39 -4.59
C ILE A 150 -13.09 27.41 -5.76
N VAL A 151 -12.57 27.59 -6.99
CA VAL A 151 -13.41 27.96 -8.14
C VAL A 151 -14.33 26.84 -8.61
N ARG A 152 -13.90 25.58 -8.45
CA ARG A 152 -14.69 24.40 -8.82
C ARG A 152 -14.59 23.37 -7.71
N PRO A 153 -15.72 22.86 -7.18
CA PRO A 153 -15.69 21.83 -6.15
C PRO A 153 -15.09 20.53 -6.72
N THR A 154 -14.26 19.87 -5.92
CA THR A 154 -13.75 18.54 -6.25
C THR A 154 -14.85 17.49 -6.14
N ARG A 155 -14.89 16.56 -7.09
CA ARG A 155 -15.84 15.45 -7.11
C ARG A 155 -15.38 14.30 -6.22
N ASP A 156 -16.30 13.71 -5.49
CA ASP A 156 -16.02 12.63 -4.54
C ASP A 156 -16.16 11.23 -5.17
N GLY A 157 -15.08 10.75 -5.80
CA GLY A 157 -15.02 9.40 -6.38
C GLY A 157 -14.89 8.27 -5.37
N VAL A 158 -14.79 8.57 -4.07
CA VAL A 158 -14.46 7.57 -3.06
C VAL A 158 -15.65 6.61 -2.88
N TYR A 159 -15.39 5.32 -3.09
CA TYR A 159 -16.37 4.24 -2.98
C TYR A 159 -17.67 4.48 -3.79
N GLY A 160 -17.57 5.19 -4.91
CA GLY A 160 -18.70 5.52 -5.78
C GLY A 160 -19.75 6.40 -5.11
N ARG A 161 -19.35 7.34 -4.23
CA ARG A 161 -20.25 8.39 -3.71
C ARG A 161 -20.76 9.30 -4.81
N GLU A 162 -19.90 9.58 -5.79
CA GLU A 162 -20.28 10.17 -7.07
C GLU A 162 -19.94 9.25 -8.24
N TYR A 163 -20.73 9.34 -9.31
CA TYR A 163 -20.47 8.61 -10.55
C TYR A 163 -19.38 9.31 -11.38
N ILE A 164 -18.26 8.62 -11.60
CA ILE A 164 -17.19 9.03 -12.50
C ILE A 164 -17.00 7.90 -13.50
N SER A 165 -17.23 8.17 -14.79
CA SER A 165 -16.92 7.19 -15.83
C SER A 165 -15.42 7.14 -16.05
N THR A 166 -14.87 5.93 -16.07
CA THR A 166 -13.50 5.64 -16.47
C THR A 166 -13.42 5.04 -17.87
N SER A 167 -14.56 4.93 -18.58
CA SER A 167 -14.57 4.34 -19.91
C SER A 167 -13.84 5.24 -20.91
N VAL A 168 -13.11 4.59 -21.81
CA VAL A 168 -12.33 5.28 -22.86
C VAL A 168 -12.50 4.57 -24.19
N ASP A 169 -12.58 5.36 -25.26
CA ASP A 169 -12.63 4.87 -26.63
C ASP A 169 -11.23 4.76 -27.23
N ILE A 170 -10.91 3.59 -27.78
CA ILE A 170 -9.70 3.32 -28.53
C ILE A 170 -10.06 3.25 -30.01
N GLY A 171 -9.59 4.19 -30.81
CA GLY A 171 -9.80 4.18 -32.26
C GLY A 171 -9.74 5.56 -32.90
N ARG A 172 -10.02 5.59 -34.20
CA ARG A 172 -10.01 6.83 -34.98
C ARG A 172 -11.25 7.66 -34.63
N LYS A 173 -11.03 8.91 -34.19
CA LYS A 173 -12.11 9.90 -34.03
C LYS A 173 -12.21 10.78 -35.28
N PRO A 174 -13.42 11.10 -35.77
CA PRO A 174 -13.58 12.02 -36.89
C PRO A 174 -13.10 13.42 -36.49
N THR A 175 -12.34 14.09 -37.36
CA THR A 175 -11.79 15.43 -37.09
C THR A 175 -12.85 16.51 -37.22
N SER A 176 -13.91 16.23 -37.98
CA SER A 176 -15.05 17.11 -38.21
C SER A 176 -16.31 16.26 -38.38
N ILE A 177 -17.46 16.87 -38.11
CA ILE A 177 -18.77 16.25 -38.34
C ILE A 177 -19.10 16.35 -39.83
N ASP A 178 -19.43 15.21 -40.46
CA ASP A 178 -19.97 15.17 -41.82
C ASP A 178 -21.43 14.73 -41.78
N PHE A 179 -22.34 15.69 -42.00
CA PHE A 179 -23.78 15.45 -41.99
C PHE A 179 -24.26 14.56 -43.15
N ALA A 180 -23.44 14.34 -44.19
CA ALA A 180 -23.74 13.39 -45.25
C ALA A 180 -23.38 11.95 -44.88
N ARG A 181 -22.60 11.74 -43.81
CA ARG A 181 -22.10 10.42 -43.34
C ARG A 181 -22.40 10.18 -41.86
N ILE A 182 -23.61 10.54 -41.43
CA ILE A 182 -24.04 10.40 -40.03
C ILE A 182 -24.03 8.92 -39.59
N ASP A 183 -24.33 8.00 -40.50
CA ASP A 183 -24.36 6.56 -40.21
C ASP A 183 -22.97 5.89 -40.24
N ASP A 184 -21.92 6.61 -40.64
CA ASP A 184 -20.55 6.09 -40.65
C ASP A 184 -19.98 6.14 -39.23
N GLN A 185 -20.22 5.07 -38.47
CA GLN A 185 -19.71 4.94 -37.12
C GLN A 185 -18.18 4.84 -37.12
N PRO A 186 -17.47 5.65 -36.31
CA PRO A 186 -16.03 5.52 -36.20
C PRO A 186 -15.67 4.12 -35.71
N LYS A 187 -14.61 3.55 -36.30
CA LYS A 187 -14.04 2.28 -35.82
C LYS A 187 -13.34 2.53 -34.48
N SER A 188 -14.10 2.43 -33.40
CA SER A 188 -13.63 2.56 -32.03
C SER A 188 -14.08 1.40 -31.16
N LEU A 189 -13.23 1.01 -30.21
CA LEU A 189 -13.50 0.04 -29.17
C LEU A 189 -13.58 0.78 -27.83
N GLU A 190 -14.70 0.66 -27.13
CA GLU A 190 -14.82 1.18 -25.77
C GLU A 190 -14.23 0.16 -24.77
N ILE A 191 -13.37 0.61 -23.87
CA ILE A 191 -12.89 -0.18 -22.73
C ILE A 191 -13.27 0.51 -21.41
N PRO A 192 -13.57 -0.25 -20.34
CA PRO A 192 -14.14 0.31 -19.10
C PRO A 192 -13.13 1.08 -18.23
N VAL A 193 -11.82 0.84 -18.42
CA VAL A 193 -10.73 1.54 -17.73
C VAL A 193 -9.57 1.74 -18.69
N PRO A 194 -8.78 2.82 -18.60
CA PRO A 194 -7.65 3.08 -19.49
C PRO A 194 -6.40 2.26 -19.12
N ILE A 195 -6.57 0.95 -18.95
CA ILE A 195 -5.52 0.00 -18.57
C ILE A 195 -5.62 -1.21 -19.48
N ILE A 196 -4.54 -1.53 -20.18
CA ILE A 196 -4.39 -2.74 -20.98
C ILE A 196 -3.22 -3.51 -20.38
N PHE A 197 -3.45 -4.78 -20.05
CA PHE A 197 -2.38 -5.66 -19.59
C PHE A 197 -1.66 -6.25 -20.79
N ASP A 198 -0.34 -6.22 -20.75
CA ASP A 198 0.52 -6.94 -21.68
C ASP A 198 0.70 -8.40 -21.21
N GLU A 199 1.27 -9.25 -22.06
CA GLU A 199 1.67 -10.59 -21.66
C GLU A 199 2.66 -10.51 -20.49
N LEU A 200 2.40 -11.28 -19.42
CA LEU A 200 3.32 -11.36 -18.30
C LEU A 200 4.67 -11.89 -18.82
N PRO A 201 5.81 -11.27 -18.46
CA PRO A 201 7.10 -11.80 -18.85
C PRO A 201 7.20 -13.25 -18.37
N THR A 202 7.38 -14.16 -19.32
CA THR A 202 7.68 -15.57 -19.06
C THR A 202 9.08 -15.60 -18.47
N GLY A 203 9.18 -15.53 -17.14
CA GLY A 203 10.44 -15.44 -16.42
C GLY A 203 11.44 -16.47 -16.94
N THR A 204 12.44 -15.98 -17.68
CA THR A 204 13.63 -16.72 -18.12
C THR A 204 14.83 -16.20 -17.34
#